data_AF-A0A011VU65-F1
#
_entry.id   AF-A0A011VU65-F1
#
_cell.length_a   1.000
_cell.length_b   1.000
_cell.length_c   1.000
_cell.angle_alpha   90.00
_cell.angle_beta   90.00
_cell.angle_gamma   90.00
#
_symmetry.space_group_name_H-M   'P 1'
#
loop_
_entity.id
_entity.type
_entity.pdbx_description
1 polymer ?
#
loop_
_entity_poly.entity_id
_entity_poly.type
_entity_poly.pdbx_seq_one_letter_code
_entity_poly.pdbx_strand_id
1 'polypeptide(L)'
;MNINTDNPIIKYSEAGKEFPYDKLFYSTVNDYIMEYKNARLEKLTDHDASVCLARIIRRMEVNGVPVQQYFKEELDAWKDASNYTRVLRLCDLMARDIFCCFDKNRVDENGDFEKVNRFYCVNTDGKRDFFTLDEVKKASLFKKTRTPESEYFMDLQKRFDAGLLPKSKEEEKKFYGNAE
;
A
#
# COMPACT_ATOMS: atom_id res chain seq x y z
N MET A 1 -4.56 -2.47 9.81
CA MET A 1 -5.40 -1.51 9.07
C MET A 1 -6.20 -2.29 8.05
N ASN A 2 -7.50 -2.50 8.29
CA ASN A 2 -8.35 -3.16 7.31
C ASN A 2 -8.78 -2.15 6.24
N ILE A 3 -8.58 -2.49 4.97
CA ILE A 3 -8.95 -1.64 3.84
C ILE A 3 -10.48 -1.61 3.71
N ASN A 4 -11.04 -0.40 3.62
CA ASN A 4 -12.48 -0.21 3.46
C ASN A 4 -12.87 -0.27 1.98
N THR A 5 -13.40 -1.41 1.52
CA THR A 5 -13.85 -1.59 0.12
C THR A 5 -15.12 -0.82 -0.23
N ASP A 6 -15.88 -0.33 0.76
CA ASP A 6 -16.96 0.63 0.54
C ASP A 6 -16.46 2.06 0.29
N ASN A 7 -15.13 2.30 0.38
CA ASN A 7 -14.56 3.57 -0.05
C ASN A 7 -14.95 3.85 -1.52
N PRO A 8 -15.51 5.03 -1.83
CA PRO A 8 -15.95 5.38 -3.18
C PRO A 8 -14.89 5.17 -4.26
N ILE A 9 -13.61 5.35 -3.92
CA ILE A 9 -12.48 5.12 -4.83
C ILE A 9 -12.46 3.67 -5.33
N ILE A 10 -12.61 2.71 -4.42
CA ILE A 10 -12.61 1.28 -4.75
C ILE A 10 -13.96 0.91 -5.39
N LYS A 11 -15.07 1.30 -4.74
CA LYS A 11 -16.43 0.91 -5.13
C LYS A 11 -16.82 1.36 -6.54
N TYR A 12 -16.37 2.54 -6.95
CA TYR A 12 -16.65 3.12 -8.25
C TYR A 12 -15.43 3.12 -9.19
N SER A 13 -14.41 2.31 -8.87
CA SER A 13 -13.28 2.06 -9.77
C SER A 13 -13.79 1.44 -11.08
N GLU A 14 -13.37 1.99 -12.21
CA GLU A 14 -13.76 1.58 -13.56
C GLU A 14 -12.54 1.58 -14.48
N ALA A 15 -12.48 0.61 -15.39
CA ALA A 15 -11.44 0.58 -16.42
C ALA A 15 -11.54 1.83 -17.31
N GLY A 16 -10.38 2.39 -17.67
CA GLY A 16 -10.25 3.63 -18.43
C GLY A 16 -10.28 4.90 -17.59
N LYS A 17 -10.51 4.83 -16.27
CA LYS A 17 -10.46 5.99 -15.36
C LYS A 17 -9.24 5.91 -14.46
N GLU A 18 -8.61 7.06 -14.20
CA GLU A 18 -7.47 7.16 -13.29
C GLU A 18 -7.86 6.68 -11.89
N PHE A 19 -7.06 5.79 -11.30
CA PHE A 19 -7.25 5.31 -9.94
C PHE A 19 -6.53 6.23 -8.93
N PRO A 20 -7.25 6.91 -8.02
CA PRO A 20 -6.66 7.88 -7.09
C PRO A 20 -5.99 7.21 -5.89
N TYR A 21 -4.81 6.65 -6.14
CA TYR A 21 -3.99 5.90 -5.18
C TYR A 21 -3.67 6.66 -3.89
N ASP A 22 -3.19 7.90 -4.04
CA ASP A 22 -2.80 8.77 -2.93
C ASP A 22 -3.97 9.03 -1.97
N LYS A 23 -5.15 9.36 -2.49
CA LYS A 23 -6.35 9.62 -1.69
C LYS A 23 -6.80 8.38 -0.91
N LEU A 24 -6.72 7.20 -1.53
CA LEU A 24 -7.05 5.94 -0.87
C LEU A 24 -6.03 5.62 0.23
N PHE A 25 -4.75 5.86 -0.03
CA PHE A 25 -3.69 5.74 0.97
C PHE A 25 -3.95 6.63 2.17
N TYR A 26 -4.17 7.93 1.96
CA TYR A 26 -4.43 8.89 3.05
C TYR A 26 -5.68 8.54 3.84
N SER A 27 -6.73 8.07 3.16
CA SER A 27 -7.95 7.58 3.82
C SER A 27 -7.68 6.35 4.69
N THR A 28 -6.78 5.46 4.27
CA THR A 28 -6.49 4.21 4.97
C THR A 28 -5.58 4.44 6.18
N VAL A 29 -4.64 5.39 6.10
CA VAL A 29 -3.76 5.76 7.23
C VAL A 29 -4.30 6.94 8.05
N ASN A 30 -5.58 7.28 7.91
CA ASN A 30 -6.17 8.48 8.50
C ASN A 30 -6.01 8.52 10.03
N ASP A 31 -6.11 7.40 10.72
CA ASP A 31 -5.94 7.34 12.17
C ASP A 31 -4.54 7.84 12.59
N TYR A 32 -3.50 7.44 11.86
CA TYR A 32 -2.12 7.92 12.07
C TYR A 32 -1.93 9.40 11.70
N ILE A 33 -2.70 9.91 10.73
CA ILE A 33 -2.69 11.34 10.39
C ILE A 33 -3.30 12.16 11.52
N MET A 34 -4.41 11.68 12.10
CA MET A 34 -5.11 12.36 13.18
C MET A 34 -4.27 12.41 14.47
N GLU A 35 -3.39 11.43 14.71
CA GLU A 35 -2.41 11.47 15.82
C GLU A 35 -1.46 12.69 15.77
N TYR A 36 -1.15 13.22 14.58
CA TYR A 36 -0.13 14.28 14.45
C TYR A 36 -0.63 15.66 14.88
N LYS A 37 -1.75 16.11 14.32
CA LYS A 37 -2.28 17.47 14.51
C LYS A 37 -3.78 17.51 14.80
N ASN A 38 -4.41 16.34 15.00
CA ASN A 38 -5.87 16.20 15.14
C ASN A 38 -6.63 16.97 14.03
N ALA A 39 -6.08 16.93 12.82
CA ALA A 39 -6.59 17.63 11.66
C ALA A 39 -6.50 16.72 10.44
N ARG A 40 -7.55 16.76 9.61
CA ARG A 40 -7.57 16.03 8.33
C ARG A 40 -6.44 16.54 7.44
N LEU A 41 -5.81 15.63 6.69
CA LEU A 41 -4.67 15.96 5.82
C LEU A 41 -4.96 17.12 4.86
N GLU A 42 -6.16 17.15 4.28
CA GLU A 42 -6.62 18.20 3.35
C GLU A 42 -6.70 19.60 3.97
N LYS A 43 -6.71 19.71 5.30
CA LYS A 43 -6.74 20.99 6.02
C LYS A 43 -5.33 21.46 6.42
N LEU A 44 -4.32 20.64 6.21
CA LEU A 44 -2.93 20.99 6.50
C LEU A 44 -2.34 21.78 5.33
N THR A 45 -1.36 22.63 5.65
CA THR A 45 -0.49 23.20 4.62
C THR A 45 0.32 22.08 3.96
N ASP A 46 0.77 22.26 2.73
CA ASP A 46 1.64 21.30 2.02
C ASP A 46 2.85 20.88 2.87
N HIS A 47 3.46 21.84 3.57
CA HIS A 47 4.55 21.56 4.49
C HIS A 47 4.13 20.66 5.66
N ASP A 48 3.01 20.97 6.31
CA ASP A 48 2.50 20.18 7.44
C ASP A 48 2.04 18.79 7.02
N ALA A 49 1.38 18.67 5.87
CA ALA A 49 1.01 17.40 5.27
C ALA A 49 2.26 16.56 4.96
N SER A 50 3.30 17.18 4.39
CA SER A 50 4.59 16.54 4.15
C SER A 50 5.21 15.99 5.44
N VAL A 51 5.23 16.79 6.51
CA VAL A 51 5.82 16.39 7.79
C VAL A 51 5.00 15.25 8.42
N CYS A 52 3.67 15.33 8.34
CA CYS A 52 2.77 14.29 8.80
C CYS A 52 3.06 12.95 8.09
N LEU A 53 3.04 12.95 6.76
CA LEU A 53 3.29 11.76 5.95
C LEU A 53 4.70 11.21 6.16
N ALA A 54 5.71 12.07 6.26
CA ALA A 54 7.08 11.65 6.53
C ALA A 54 7.22 10.92 7.89
N ARG A 55 6.45 11.32 8.90
CA ARG A 55 6.43 10.63 10.20
C ARG A 55 5.81 9.24 10.10
N ILE A 56 4.73 9.10 9.34
CA ILE A 56 4.10 7.81 9.08
C ILE A 56 5.08 6.91 8.31
N ILE A 57 5.64 7.40 7.20
CA ILE A 57 6.64 6.68 6.38
C ILE A 57 7.82 6.17 7.21
N ARG A 58 8.34 6.96 8.15
CA ARG A 58 9.45 6.53 9.03
C ARG A 58 9.12 5.32 9.89
N ARG A 59 7.84 5.09 10.17
CA ARG A 59 7.33 3.93 10.92
C ARG A 59 6.89 2.80 9.98
N MET A 60 6.84 3.04 8.67
CA MET A 60 6.37 2.02 7.74
C MET A 60 7.46 1.01 7.41
N GLU A 61 7.03 -0.24 7.32
CA GLU A 61 7.83 -1.35 6.82
C GLU A 61 7.15 -1.96 5.60
N VAL A 62 7.98 -2.49 4.70
CA VAL A 62 7.58 -3.39 3.61
C VAL A 62 8.35 -4.68 3.80
N ASN A 63 7.65 -5.81 3.84
CA ASN A 63 8.26 -7.14 4.03
C ASN A 63 9.19 -7.23 5.27
N GLY A 64 8.92 -6.41 6.29
CA GLY A 64 9.64 -6.40 7.56
C GLY A 64 10.95 -5.60 7.54
N VAL A 65 11.19 -4.79 6.49
CA VAL A 65 12.26 -3.80 6.45
C VAL A 65 11.68 -2.39 6.31
N PRO A 66 12.35 -1.33 6.82
CA PRO A 66 11.89 0.04 6.64
C PRO A 66 11.68 0.38 5.16
N VAL A 67 10.57 1.06 4.83
CA VAL A 67 10.27 1.41 3.43
C VAL A 67 11.36 2.27 2.78
N GLN A 68 12.02 3.12 3.56
CA GLN A 68 13.14 3.95 3.08
C GLN A 68 14.38 3.12 2.72
N GLN A 69 14.56 1.97 3.37
CA GLN A 69 15.63 1.04 3.04
C GLN A 69 15.28 0.25 1.77
N TYR A 70 14.04 -0.22 1.65
CA TYR A 70 13.59 -0.98 0.47
C TYR A 70 13.64 -0.15 -0.82
N PHE A 71 13.20 1.11 -0.77
CA PHE A 71 13.14 2.04 -1.90
C PHE A 71 14.36 2.97 -1.98
N LYS A 72 15.53 2.49 -1.53
CA LYS A 72 16.74 3.32 -1.49
C LYS A 72 17.15 3.80 -2.88
N GLU A 73 17.06 2.95 -3.90
CA GLU A 73 17.42 3.30 -5.28
C GLU A 73 16.57 4.45 -5.82
N GLU A 74 15.24 4.38 -5.64
CA GLU A 74 14.31 5.43 -6.07
C GLU A 74 14.55 6.73 -5.28
N LEU A 75 14.79 6.62 -3.97
CA LEU A 75 15.06 7.77 -3.11
C LEU A 75 16.38 8.48 -3.44
N ASP A 76 17.40 7.73 -3.87
CA ASP A 76 18.69 8.26 -4.33
C ASP A 76 18.56 8.91 -5.72
N ALA A 77 17.73 8.32 -6.61
CA ALA A 77 17.40 8.90 -7.91
C ALA A 77 16.64 10.24 -7.80
N TRP A 78 15.94 10.47 -6.68
CA TRP A 78 15.22 11.72 -6.41
C TRP A 78 15.96 12.69 -5.49
N LYS A 79 17.28 12.56 -5.34
CA LYS A 79 18.09 13.41 -4.44
C LYS A 79 17.94 14.92 -4.68
N ASP A 80 17.68 15.33 -5.93
CA ASP A 80 17.56 16.73 -6.33
C ASP A 80 16.13 17.27 -6.15
N ALA A 81 15.16 16.39 -5.85
CA ALA A 81 13.80 16.80 -5.57
C ALA A 81 13.66 17.33 -4.13
N SER A 82 12.72 18.27 -3.94
CA SER A 82 12.39 18.75 -2.59
C SER A 82 11.95 17.60 -1.68
N ASN A 83 12.18 17.74 -0.36
CA ASN A 83 11.72 16.75 0.62
C ASN A 83 10.21 16.47 0.50
N TYR A 84 9.41 17.51 0.24
CA TYR A 84 7.97 17.37 0.01
C TYR A 84 7.68 16.46 -1.17
N THR A 85 8.29 16.74 -2.32
CA THR A 85 8.11 15.94 -3.53
C THR A 85 8.55 14.49 -3.32
N ARG A 86 9.66 14.25 -2.62
CA ARG A 86 10.15 12.88 -2.34
C ARG A 86 9.18 12.10 -1.47
N VAL A 87 8.60 12.74 -0.45
CA VAL A 87 7.57 12.14 0.42
C VAL A 87 6.34 11.76 -0.37
N LEU A 88 5.82 12.68 -1.20
CA LEU A 88 4.64 12.41 -2.03
C LEU A 88 4.87 11.28 -3.04
N ARG A 89 6.03 11.27 -3.71
CA ARG A 89 6.39 10.20 -4.65
C ARG A 89 6.49 8.84 -3.96
N LEU A 90 7.04 8.79 -2.76
CA LEU A 90 7.12 7.54 -1.99
C LEU A 90 5.73 7.08 -1.54
N CYS A 91 4.85 8.00 -1.11
CA CYS A 91 3.45 7.67 -0.83
C CYS A 91 2.75 7.09 -2.06
N ASP A 92 2.92 7.69 -3.24
CA ASP A 92 2.35 7.19 -4.49
C ASP A 92 2.87 5.79 -4.86
N LEU A 93 4.19 5.56 -4.79
CA LEU A 93 4.78 4.23 -5.02
C LEU A 93 4.18 3.16 -4.11
N MET A 94 4.16 3.42 -2.80
CA MET A 94 3.60 2.48 -1.83
C MET A 94 2.11 2.26 -2.07
N ALA A 95 1.34 3.33 -2.35
CA ALA A 95 -0.08 3.22 -2.61
C ALA A 95 -0.36 2.38 -3.87
N ARG A 96 0.44 2.55 -4.92
CA ARG A 96 0.37 1.74 -6.14
C ARG A 96 0.63 0.27 -5.88
N ASP A 97 1.55 -0.06 -4.98
CA ASP A 97 1.80 -1.44 -4.59
C ASP A 97 0.67 -2.01 -3.71
N ILE A 98 0.20 -1.24 -2.72
CA ILE A 98 -0.82 -1.70 -1.76
C ILE A 98 -2.17 -1.93 -2.46
N PHE A 99 -2.56 -1.03 -3.37
CA PHE A 99 -3.91 -1.01 -3.93
C PHE A 99 -3.97 -1.50 -5.39
N CYS A 100 -2.90 -2.10 -5.92
CA CYS A 100 -2.85 -2.58 -7.31
C CYS A 100 -4.05 -3.49 -7.64
N CYS A 101 -4.48 -4.32 -6.69
CA CYS A 101 -5.59 -5.26 -6.89
C CYS A 101 -6.96 -4.59 -7.12
N PHE A 102 -7.11 -3.29 -6.83
CA PHE A 102 -8.37 -2.55 -7.01
C PHE A 102 -8.38 -1.66 -8.27
N ASP A 103 -7.22 -1.46 -8.90
CA ASP A 103 -7.09 -0.67 -10.11
C ASP A 103 -7.37 -1.53 -11.34
N LYS A 104 -8.55 -1.33 -11.93
CA LYS A 104 -9.01 -2.09 -13.10
C LYS A 104 -8.22 -1.79 -14.38
N ASN A 105 -7.29 -0.83 -14.35
CA ASN A 105 -6.37 -0.57 -15.44
C ASN A 105 -5.08 -1.39 -15.33
N ARG A 106 -4.81 -2.00 -14.17
CA ARG A 106 -3.61 -2.78 -13.89
C ARG A 106 -3.96 -4.26 -13.80
N VAL A 107 -3.86 -4.90 -14.96
CA VAL A 107 -4.09 -6.33 -15.10
C VAL A 107 -2.81 -7.03 -15.53
N ASP A 108 -2.64 -8.27 -15.12
CA ASP A 108 -1.56 -9.13 -15.57
C ASP A 108 -1.84 -9.69 -16.98
N GLU A 109 -0.92 -10.50 -17.49
CA GLU A 109 -1.00 -11.11 -18.82
C GLU A 109 -2.25 -11.98 -19.02
N ASN A 110 -2.87 -12.47 -17.93
CA ASN A 110 -4.08 -13.29 -17.96
C ASN A 110 -5.36 -12.46 -17.82
N GLY A 111 -5.24 -11.14 -17.64
CA GLY A 111 -6.37 -10.25 -17.37
C GLY A 111 -6.85 -10.29 -15.92
N ASP A 112 -6.12 -10.95 -15.01
CA ASP A 112 -6.36 -10.88 -13.58
C ASP A 112 -5.76 -9.57 -13.02
N PHE A 113 -6.19 -9.14 -11.83
CA PHE A 113 -5.60 -7.95 -11.23
C PHE A 113 -4.11 -8.14 -10.95
N GLU A 114 -3.33 -7.07 -11.12
CA GLU A 114 -1.90 -7.10 -10.84
C GLU A 114 -1.61 -7.41 -9.37
N LYS A 115 -0.60 -8.25 -9.13
CA LYS A 115 -0.13 -8.64 -7.79
C LYS A 115 1.34 -8.27 -7.63
N VAL A 116 1.70 -7.82 -6.44
CA VAL A 116 3.08 -7.52 -6.09
C VAL A 116 3.51 -8.33 -4.87
N ASN A 117 4.81 -8.55 -4.70
CA ASN A 117 5.35 -9.33 -3.60
C ASN A 117 5.77 -8.43 -2.42
N ARG A 118 4.93 -7.44 -2.09
CA ARG A 118 5.24 -6.38 -1.12
C ARG A 118 4.08 -6.19 -0.15
N PHE A 119 4.34 -6.47 1.12
CA PHE A 119 3.35 -6.40 2.20
C PHE A 119 3.72 -5.32 3.19
N TYR A 120 2.83 -4.34 3.34
CA TYR A 120 3.11 -3.10 4.05
C TYR A 120 2.46 -3.08 5.43
N CYS A 121 3.11 -2.42 6.38
CA CYS A 121 2.53 -2.09 7.69
C CYS A 121 3.06 -0.77 8.23
N VAL A 122 2.35 -0.22 9.22
CA VAL A 122 2.91 0.76 10.15
C VAL A 122 3.37 0.03 11.41
N ASN A 123 4.63 0.20 11.79
CA ASN A 123 5.21 -0.37 13.00
C ASN A 123 5.21 0.67 14.14
N THR A 124 4.40 0.43 15.16
CA THR A 124 4.33 1.24 16.37
C THR A 124 4.95 0.44 17.52
N ASP A 125 6.22 0.73 17.80
CA ASP A 125 6.98 0.14 18.93
C ASP A 125 6.94 -1.39 18.98
N GLY A 126 7.11 -2.03 17.82
CA GLY A 126 7.12 -3.50 17.68
C GLY A 126 5.75 -4.10 17.36
N LYS A 127 4.68 -3.31 17.41
CA LYS A 127 3.35 -3.72 16.94
C LYS A 127 3.18 -3.32 15.48
N ARG A 128 3.18 -4.32 14.59
CA ARG A 128 2.91 -4.13 13.15
C ARG A 128 1.42 -4.12 12.88
N ASP A 129 0.95 -3.02 12.33
CA ASP A 129 -0.41 -2.86 11.85
C ASP A 129 -0.41 -2.93 10.31
N PHE A 130 -0.68 -4.11 9.77
CA PHE A 130 -0.60 -4.38 8.33
C PHE A 130 -1.76 -3.79 7.53
N PHE A 131 -1.52 -3.44 6.27
CA PHE A 131 -2.60 -3.24 5.31
C PHE A 131 -3.20 -4.59 4.97
N THR A 132 -4.43 -4.84 5.41
CA THR A 132 -5.11 -6.13 5.24
C THR A 132 -6.48 -5.93 4.61
N LEU A 133 -7.02 -7.00 4.05
CA LEU A 133 -8.41 -7.06 3.62
C LEU A 133 -9.04 -8.36 4.11
N ASP A 134 -10.11 -8.26 4.90
CA ASP A 134 -10.94 -9.41 5.29
C ASP A 134 -12.37 -9.27 4.76
N GLU A 135 -12.49 -9.14 3.44
CA GLU A 135 -13.79 -9.07 2.77
C GLU A 135 -14.28 -10.46 2.37
N VAL A 136 -15.56 -10.73 2.64
CA VAL A 136 -16.26 -11.95 2.25
C VAL A 136 -17.52 -11.61 1.46
N LYS A 137 -17.69 -12.25 0.31
CA LYS A 137 -18.92 -12.19 -0.50
C LYS A 137 -19.81 -13.39 -0.19
N LYS A 138 -21.12 -13.16 -0.23
CA LYS A 138 -22.11 -14.23 -0.09
C LYS A 138 -22.13 -15.04 -1.39
N ALA A 139 -21.61 -16.27 -1.34
CA ALA A 139 -21.63 -17.18 -2.47
C ALA A 139 -22.96 -17.95 -2.58
N SER A 140 -23.61 -18.25 -1.44
CA SER A 140 -24.94 -18.86 -1.38
C SER A 140 -25.65 -18.55 -0.05
N LEU A 141 -26.86 -19.09 0.19
CA LEU A 141 -27.62 -18.86 1.43
C LEU A 141 -26.82 -19.15 2.71
N PHE A 142 -25.91 -20.13 2.67
CA PHE A 142 -25.11 -20.58 3.82
C PHE A 142 -23.60 -20.51 3.61
N LYS A 143 -23.13 -20.11 2.42
CA LYS A 143 -21.71 -20.05 2.10
C LYS A 143 -21.25 -18.62 1.88
N LYS A 144 -20.27 -18.19 2.66
CA LYS A 144 -19.47 -16.99 2.42
C LYS A 144 -18.12 -17.41 1.87
N THR A 145 -17.65 -16.74 0.83
CA THR A 145 -16.32 -16.95 0.26
C THR A 145 -15.57 -15.64 0.32
N ARG A 146 -14.25 -15.70 0.51
CA ARG A 146 -13.42 -14.50 0.43
C ARG A 146 -13.42 -13.96 -0.99
N THR A 147 -13.20 -12.66 -1.09
CA THR A 147 -12.94 -12.04 -2.39
C THR A 147 -11.54 -12.39 -2.87
N PRO A 148 -11.29 -12.40 -4.19
CA PRO A 148 -9.95 -12.61 -4.73
C PRO A 148 -8.90 -11.65 -4.14
N GLU A 149 -9.28 -10.39 -3.89
CA GLU A 149 -8.45 -9.39 -3.26
C GLU A 149 -8.13 -9.77 -1.80
N SER A 150 -9.14 -10.25 -1.05
CA SER A 150 -8.97 -10.73 0.33
C SER A 150 -8.04 -11.95 0.40
N GLU A 151 -8.17 -12.88 -0.55
CA GLU A 151 -7.26 -14.02 -0.68
C GLU A 151 -5.82 -13.59 -1.00
N TYR A 152 -5.63 -12.55 -1.82
CA TYR A 152 -4.32 -11.98 -2.11
C TYR A 152 -3.65 -11.40 -0.86
N PHE A 153 -4.35 -10.59 -0.06
CA PHE A 153 -3.80 -10.07 1.19
C PHE A 153 -3.48 -11.18 2.20
N MET A 154 -4.31 -12.23 2.24
CA MET A 154 -4.01 -13.41 3.08
C MET A 154 -2.78 -14.18 2.61
N ASP A 155 -2.56 -14.30 1.30
CA ASP A 155 -1.35 -14.92 0.75
C ASP A 155 -0.10 -14.12 1.14
N LEU A 156 -0.15 -12.80 1.00
CA LEU A 156 0.93 -11.90 1.44
C LEU A 156 1.25 -12.09 2.93
N GLN A 157 0.24 -12.14 3.80
CA GLN A 157 0.44 -12.38 5.23
C GLN A 157 1.12 -13.74 5.47
N LYS A 158 0.63 -14.81 4.86
CA LYS A 158 1.23 -16.16 5.04
C LYS A 158 2.68 -16.20 4.58
N ARG A 159 2.99 -15.57 3.45
CA ARG A 159 4.35 -15.51 2.90
C ARG A 159 5.26 -14.64 3.74
N PHE A 160 4.74 -13.55 4.31
CA PHE A 160 5.46 -12.74 5.28
C PHE A 160 5.82 -13.56 6.53
N ASP A 161 4.85 -14.26 7.11
CA ASP A 161 5.04 -15.09 8.31
C ASP A 161 6.04 -16.24 8.06
N ALA A 162 6.07 -16.77 6.84
CA ALA A 162 7.02 -17.79 6.41
C ALA A 162 8.40 -17.23 6.01
N GLY A 163 8.61 -15.92 5.99
CA GLY A 163 9.87 -15.29 5.58
C GLY A 163 10.16 -15.41 4.08
N LEU A 164 9.13 -15.54 3.24
CA LEU A 164 9.23 -15.78 1.80
C LEU A 164 9.07 -14.50 0.94
N LEU A 165 8.81 -13.35 1.57
CA LEU A 165 8.74 -12.09 0.84
C LEU A 165 10.12 -11.44 0.74
N PRO A 166 10.46 -10.86 -0.43
CA PRO A 166 11.77 -10.24 -0.67
C PRO A 166 11.96 -9.01 0.20
N LYS A 167 13.15 -8.82 0.76
CA LYS A 167 13.49 -7.67 1.62
C LYS A 167 14.24 -6.56 0.89
N SER A 168 14.47 -6.73 -0.41
CA SER A 168 15.09 -5.74 -1.29
C SER A 168 14.62 -5.94 -2.74
N LYS A 169 14.82 -4.92 -3.58
CA LYS A 169 14.55 -5.02 -5.02
C LYS A 169 15.43 -6.07 -5.70
N GLU A 170 16.65 -6.26 -5.23
CA GLU A 170 17.57 -7.28 -5.72
C GLU A 170 17.10 -8.69 -5.37
N GLU A 171 16.58 -8.90 -4.15
CA GLU A 171 15.93 -10.15 -3.78
C GLU A 171 14.66 -10.39 -4.61
N GLU A 172 13.85 -9.36 -4.82
CA GLU A 172 12.63 -9.45 -5.65
C GLU A 172 12.96 -9.89 -7.08
N LYS A 173 13.96 -9.27 -7.71
CA LYS A 173 14.46 -9.67 -9.04
C LYS A 173 15.00 -11.11 -9.08
N LYS A 174 15.66 -11.56 -8.01
CA LYS A 174 16.18 -12.93 -7.92
C LYS A 174 15.08 -13.98 -7.79
N PHE A 175 14.05 -13.70 -6.99
CA PHE A 175 12.98 -14.65 -6.73
C PHE A 175 11.93 -14.71 -7.84
N TYR A 176 11.66 -13.59 -8.51
CA TYR A 176 10.54 -13.45 -9.43
C TYR A 176 10.93 -13.01 -10.85
N GLY A 177 12.23 -12.78 -11.11
CA GLY A 177 12.69 -12.24 -12.38
C GLY A 177 12.49 -10.72 -12.50
N ASN A 178 12.77 -10.15 -13.67
CA ASN A 178 12.33 -8.79 -13.95
C ASN A 178 10.80 -8.84 -14.11
N ALA A 179 10.06 -8.29 -13.14
CA ALA A 179 8.76 -7.73 -13.46
C ALA A 179 9.05 -6.47 -14.30
N GLU A 180 9.05 -6.62 -15.62
CA GLU A 180 9.07 -5.49 -16.56
C GLU A 180 7.77 -4.68 -16.46
#